data_AF-A0A094JG68-F1
#
_entry.id   AF-A0A094JG68-F1
#
_cell.length_a   1.000
_cell.length_b   1.000
_cell.length_c   1.000
_cell.angle_alpha   90.00
_cell.angle_beta   90.00
_cell.angle_gamma   90.00
#
_symmetry.space_group_name_H-M   'P 1'
#
loop_
_entity.id
_entity.type
_entity.pdbx_description
1 polymer ?
#
loop_
_entity_poly.entity_id
_entity_poly.type
_entity_poly.pdbx_seq_one_letter_code
_entity_poly.pdbx_strand_id
1 'polypeptide(L)'
;MKRVLIFIASAALLSSCASAPEDSNACGVVSTYLTAELENHYFPLVVTDVDGKPVISKPNYPLAVGQHTFTVSELIDDQTLQVRLAARVPKVITVDVAANTRYQLMAQFNVDKQYRGNDQSYWQPVIRSDEYHECQLTQE
;
A
#
# COMPACT_ATOMS: atom_id res chain seq x y z
N MET A 1 76.32 -8.68 -20.43
CA MET A 1 75.42 -8.04 -19.44
C MET A 1 73.98 -8.31 -19.85
N LYS A 2 73.18 -8.82 -18.91
CA LYS A 2 71.70 -8.88 -18.81
C LYS A 2 70.87 -9.29 -20.04
N ARG A 3 70.46 -10.57 -20.06
CA ARG A 3 69.18 -11.01 -20.63
C ARG A 3 68.08 -10.66 -19.62
N VAL A 4 67.17 -9.76 -19.97
CA VAL A 4 65.99 -9.45 -19.16
C VAL A 4 64.82 -10.24 -19.73
N LEU A 5 64.38 -11.24 -18.96
CA LEU A 5 63.18 -12.04 -19.23
C LEU A 5 61.94 -11.17 -19.00
N ILE A 6 61.15 -11.00 -20.05
CA ILE A 6 59.85 -10.32 -20.01
C ILE A 6 58.81 -11.36 -19.56
N PHE A 7 58.38 -11.27 -18.30
CA PHE A 7 57.16 -11.93 -17.81
C PHE A 7 55.97 -11.01 -18.11
N ILE A 8 55.21 -11.30 -19.18
CA ILE A 8 53.92 -10.64 -19.41
C ILE A 8 52.88 -11.33 -18.53
N ALA A 9 52.39 -10.54 -17.58
CA ALA A 9 51.39 -10.91 -16.60
C ALA A 9 50.08 -11.31 -17.27
N SER A 10 49.54 -12.45 -16.82
CA SER A 10 48.21 -12.95 -17.14
C SER A 10 47.15 -11.94 -16.71
N ALA A 11 46.60 -11.19 -17.66
CA ALA A 11 45.42 -10.37 -17.45
C ALA A 11 44.22 -11.30 -17.25
N ALA A 12 43.82 -11.48 -15.98
CA ALA A 12 42.61 -12.17 -15.61
C ALA A 12 41.41 -11.42 -16.19
N LEU A 13 40.71 -12.05 -17.14
CA LEU A 13 39.40 -11.63 -17.62
C LEU A 13 38.39 -11.89 -16.50
N LEU A 14 38.30 -10.97 -15.54
CA LEU A 14 37.17 -10.88 -14.64
C LEU A 14 36.03 -10.21 -15.42
N SER A 15 35.25 -11.02 -16.14
CA SER A 15 33.95 -10.60 -16.65
C SER A 15 33.08 -10.26 -15.44
N SER A 16 32.89 -8.96 -15.21
CA SER A 16 31.90 -8.45 -14.27
C SER A 16 30.52 -8.82 -14.81
N CYS A 17 29.81 -9.72 -14.12
CA CYS A 17 28.36 -9.81 -14.27
C CYS A 17 27.78 -8.50 -13.72
N ALA A 18 27.49 -7.56 -14.62
CA ALA A 18 26.64 -6.42 -14.29
C ALA A 18 25.21 -6.95 -14.13
N SER A 19 24.81 -7.27 -12.90
CA SER A 19 23.40 -7.45 -12.57
C SER A 19 22.68 -6.13 -12.90
N ALA A 20 21.69 -6.19 -13.78
CA ALA A 20 20.85 -5.05 -14.10
C ALA A 20 20.20 -4.48 -12.82
N PRO A 21 19.95 -3.17 -12.74
CA PRO A 21 19.36 -2.58 -11.54
C PRO A 21 17.98 -3.19 -11.29
N GLU A 22 17.78 -3.74 -10.09
CA GLU A 22 16.55 -4.41 -9.64
C GLU A 22 15.36 -3.45 -9.41
N ASP A 23 15.42 -2.21 -9.89
CA ASP A 23 14.40 -1.19 -9.62
C ASP A 23 13.10 -1.40 -10.39
N SER A 24 13.10 -2.16 -11.50
CA SER A 24 11.88 -2.32 -12.32
C SER A 24 10.79 -3.16 -11.66
N ASN A 25 11.11 -3.90 -10.60
CA ASN A 25 10.19 -4.79 -9.89
C ASN A 25 9.93 -4.33 -8.45
N ALA A 26 10.45 -3.17 -8.05
CA ALA A 26 10.23 -2.62 -6.72
C ALA A 26 8.74 -2.34 -6.48
N CYS A 27 8.24 -2.74 -5.31
CA CYS A 27 6.86 -2.51 -4.93
C CYS A 27 6.67 -2.29 -3.44
N GLY A 28 5.47 -1.81 -3.11
CA GLY A 28 4.91 -1.91 -1.77
C GLY A 28 3.55 -2.60 -1.84
N VAL A 29 2.95 -2.79 -0.67
CA VAL A 29 1.66 -3.47 -0.53
C VAL A 29 0.71 -2.59 0.27
N VAL A 30 -0.49 -2.34 -0.23
CA VAL A 30 -1.58 -1.79 0.57
C VAL A 30 -2.49 -2.92 1.01
N SER A 31 -2.71 -3.06 2.31
CA SER A 31 -3.54 -4.10 2.92
C SER A 31 -4.81 -3.50 3.52
N THR A 32 -5.95 -4.15 3.29
CA THR A 32 -7.28 -3.65 3.72
C THR A 32 -8.07 -4.63 4.60
N TYR A 33 -7.56 -5.85 4.79
CA TYR A 33 -8.19 -6.88 5.63
C TYR A 33 -7.51 -6.93 6.99
N LEU A 34 -8.09 -6.25 7.96
CA LEU A 34 -7.65 -6.28 9.36
C LEU A 34 -8.85 -6.47 10.26
N THR A 35 -8.64 -7.12 11.40
CA THR A 35 -9.62 -7.17 12.48
C THR A 35 -9.89 -5.75 12.95
N ALA A 36 -11.17 -5.45 13.22
CA ALA A 36 -11.55 -4.16 13.79
C ALA A 36 -10.83 -3.91 15.13
N GLU A 37 -10.33 -2.69 15.33
CA GLU A 37 -9.80 -2.23 16.62
C GLU A 37 -10.81 -1.29 17.25
N LEU A 38 -11.81 -1.89 17.91
CA LEU A 38 -12.98 -1.17 18.41
C LEU A 38 -12.62 -0.07 19.41
N GLU A 39 -11.61 -0.32 20.27
CA GLU A 39 -11.13 0.66 21.26
C GLU A 39 -10.54 1.92 20.62
N ASN A 40 -10.00 1.79 19.40
CA ASN A 40 -9.38 2.87 18.64
C ASN A 40 -10.28 3.39 17.50
N HIS A 41 -11.52 2.87 17.41
CA HIS A 41 -12.49 3.20 16.36
C HIS A 41 -11.97 2.97 14.93
N TYR A 42 -11.15 1.94 14.73
CA TYR A 42 -10.74 1.48 13.41
C TYR A 42 -11.53 0.27 12.96
N PHE A 43 -12.13 0.36 11.79
CA PHE A 43 -12.98 -0.65 11.18
C PHE A 43 -12.42 -1.08 9.82
N PRO A 44 -12.78 -2.29 9.35
CA PRO A 44 -12.44 -2.73 8.01
C PRO A 44 -13.07 -1.82 6.94
N LEU A 45 -12.51 -1.88 5.74
CA LEU A 45 -13.07 -1.27 4.55
C LEU A 45 -12.88 -2.18 3.33
N VAL A 46 -13.60 -1.88 2.26
CA VAL A 46 -13.45 -2.53 0.95
C VAL A 46 -12.97 -1.53 -0.08
N VAL A 47 -12.16 -2.00 -1.02
CA VAL A 47 -11.74 -1.19 -2.17
C VAL A 47 -12.67 -1.48 -3.33
N THR A 48 -13.18 -0.42 -3.94
CA THR A 48 -13.99 -0.50 -5.16
C THR A 48 -13.18 -0.14 -6.39
N ASP A 49 -12.21 0.77 -6.26
CA ASP A 49 -11.39 1.25 -7.37
C ASP A 49 -9.95 1.49 -6.92
N VAL A 50 -9.00 1.22 -7.82
CA VAL A 50 -7.60 1.60 -7.70
C VAL A 50 -7.22 2.39 -8.95
N ASP A 51 -6.66 3.59 -8.77
CA ASP A 51 -6.28 4.49 -9.86
C ASP A 51 -7.40 4.76 -10.88
N GLY A 52 -8.62 4.95 -10.34
CA GLY A 52 -9.84 5.20 -11.13
C GLY A 52 -10.36 3.99 -11.90
N LYS A 53 -9.78 2.80 -11.70
CA LYS A 53 -10.22 1.55 -12.33
C LYS A 53 -10.97 0.70 -11.31
N PRO A 54 -12.20 0.25 -11.61
CA PRO A 54 -12.91 -0.69 -10.75
C PRO A 54 -12.12 -1.97 -10.56
N VAL A 55 -12.08 -2.48 -9.32
CA VAL A 55 -11.39 -3.72 -8.96
C VAL A 55 -12.31 -4.65 -8.17
N ILE A 56 -12.00 -5.95 -8.23
CA ILE A 56 -12.52 -6.89 -7.23
C ILE A 56 -11.75 -6.65 -5.94
N SER A 57 -12.46 -6.41 -4.84
CA SER A 57 -11.83 -6.18 -3.53
C SER A 57 -10.99 -7.40 -3.14
N LYS A 58 -9.69 -7.16 -2.92
CA LYS A 58 -8.68 -8.10 -2.42
C LYS A 58 -8.20 -7.66 -1.03
N PRO A 59 -7.65 -8.56 -0.22
CA PRO A 59 -7.06 -8.20 1.07
C PRO A 59 -5.75 -7.42 0.93
N ASN A 60 -5.03 -7.59 -0.17
CA ASN A 60 -3.72 -6.99 -0.44
C ASN A 60 -3.64 -6.51 -1.88
N TYR A 61 -3.01 -5.36 -2.07
CA TYR A 61 -2.75 -4.73 -3.36
C TYR A 61 -1.24 -4.47 -3.48
N PRO A 62 -0.49 -5.40 -4.08
CA PRO A 62 0.88 -5.13 -4.52
C PRO A 62 0.85 -4.06 -5.60
N LEU A 63 1.62 -3.00 -5.42
CA LEU A 63 1.63 -1.83 -6.29
C LEU A 63 3.05 -1.38 -6.56
N ALA A 64 3.27 -0.82 -7.75
CA ALA A 64 4.54 -0.17 -8.05
C ALA A 64 4.82 0.96 -7.04
N VAL A 65 6.08 1.33 -6.90
CA VAL A 65 6.44 2.48 -6.07
C VAL A 65 5.85 3.77 -6.67
N GLY A 66 5.27 4.60 -5.82
CA GLY A 66 4.71 5.90 -6.18
C GLY A 66 3.28 6.12 -5.68
N GLN A 67 2.65 7.15 -6.22
CA GLN A 67 1.34 7.60 -5.77
C GLN A 67 0.20 6.77 -6.39
N HIS A 68 -0.62 6.18 -5.53
CA HIS A 68 -1.80 5.41 -5.90
C HIS A 68 -3.05 5.94 -5.21
N THR A 69 -4.17 5.93 -5.91
CA THR A 69 -5.47 6.37 -5.39
C THR A 69 -6.41 5.18 -5.19
N PHE A 70 -7.09 5.16 -4.05
CA PHE A 70 -8.04 4.12 -3.69
C PHE A 70 -9.40 4.74 -3.45
N THR A 71 -10.43 4.23 -4.12
CA THR A 71 -11.83 4.47 -3.74
C THR A 71 -12.27 3.34 -2.82
N VAL A 72 -12.76 3.70 -1.64
CA VAL A 72 -13.06 2.75 -0.56
C VAL A 72 -14.42 3.01 0.07
N SER A 73 -15.05 1.94 0.53
CA SER A 73 -16.28 1.97 1.33
C SER A 73 -16.01 1.35 2.69
N GLU A 74 -16.41 2.04 3.75
CA GLU A 74 -16.25 1.55 5.12
C GLU A 74 -17.19 0.38 5.44
N LEU A 75 -16.75 -0.49 6.36
CA LEU A 75 -17.52 -1.59 6.93
C LEU A 75 -17.71 -1.38 8.44
N ILE A 76 -18.05 -0.17 8.85
CA ILE A 76 -18.36 0.18 10.24
C ILE A 76 -19.69 -0.47 10.62
N ASP A 77 -19.62 -1.28 11.68
CA ASP A 77 -20.75 -1.87 12.38
C ASP A 77 -20.67 -1.40 13.84
N ASP A 78 -21.22 -0.21 14.10
CA ASP A 78 -21.23 0.41 15.41
C ASP A 78 -22.65 0.88 15.74
N GLN A 79 -23.15 0.53 16.93
CA GLN A 79 -24.53 0.83 17.35
C GLN A 79 -24.79 2.33 17.51
N THR A 80 -23.73 3.13 17.66
CA THR A 80 -23.83 4.59 17.78
C THR A 80 -23.94 5.29 16.42
N LEU A 81 -23.73 4.57 15.31
CA LEU A 81 -23.84 5.10 13.95
C LEU A 81 -25.30 5.41 13.60
N GLN A 82 -25.64 6.69 13.47
CA GLN A 82 -27.01 7.17 13.23
C GLN A 82 -27.19 7.86 11.87
N VAL A 83 -26.22 7.72 10.96
CA VAL A 83 -26.33 8.24 9.60
C VAL A 83 -27.24 7.35 8.76
N ARG A 84 -27.87 7.94 7.74
CA ARG A 84 -28.69 7.21 6.77
C ARG A 84 -27.79 6.40 5.84
N LEU A 85 -28.30 5.29 5.31
CA LEU A 85 -27.58 4.49 4.31
C LEU A 85 -27.13 5.33 3.10
N ALA A 86 -27.93 6.32 2.66
CA ALA A 86 -27.56 7.23 1.58
C ALA A 86 -26.36 8.15 1.89
N ALA A 87 -25.98 8.30 3.17
CA ALA A 87 -24.79 9.04 3.60
C ALA A 87 -23.52 8.18 3.53
N ARG A 88 -23.65 6.84 3.46
CA ARG A 88 -22.54 5.89 3.40
C ARG A 88 -21.99 5.81 1.98
N VAL A 89 -21.41 6.90 1.53
CA VAL A 89 -20.80 7.02 0.20
C VAL A 89 -19.32 6.64 0.24
N PRO A 90 -18.75 6.10 -0.85
CA PRO A 90 -17.32 5.83 -0.94
C PRO A 90 -16.48 7.10 -0.78
N LYS A 91 -15.25 6.93 -0.29
CA LYS A 91 -14.25 8.01 -0.17
C LYS A 91 -12.98 7.64 -0.89
N VAL A 92 -12.20 8.66 -1.25
CA VAL A 92 -10.91 8.49 -1.90
C VAL A 92 -9.79 8.76 -0.91
N ILE A 93 -8.76 7.92 -0.94
CA ILE A 93 -7.47 8.15 -0.27
C ILE A 93 -6.34 7.99 -1.27
N THR A 94 -5.29 8.80 -1.10
CA THR A 94 -4.06 8.68 -1.85
C THR A 94 -2.98 8.10 -0.95
N VAL A 95 -2.27 7.09 -1.43
CA VAL A 95 -1.16 6.43 -0.73
C VAL A 95 0.10 6.62 -1.56
N ASP A 96 1.15 7.15 -0.95
CA ASP A 96 2.48 7.21 -1.56
C ASP A 96 3.24 5.93 -1.18
N VAL A 97 3.25 4.97 -2.10
CA VAL A 97 3.75 3.61 -1.87
C VAL A 97 5.27 3.60 -1.99
N ALA A 98 5.95 3.34 -0.88
CA ALA A 98 7.39 3.12 -0.85
C ALA A 98 7.76 1.65 -1.13
N ALA A 99 8.98 1.43 -1.61
CA ALA A 99 9.53 0.09 -1.80
C ALA A 99 9.57 -0.69 -0.49
N ASN A 100 9.32 -1.99 -0.56
CA ASN A 100 9.36 -2.93 0.55
C ASN A 100 8.59 -2.45 1.79
N THR A 101 7.45 -1.80 1.58
CA THR A 101 6.61 -1.28 2.65
C THR A 101 5.20 -1.81 2.51
N ARG A 102 4.61 -2.24 3.63
CA ARG A 102 3.21 -2.58 3.73
C ARG A 102 2.46 -1.51 4.50
N TYR A 103 1.40 -0.99 3.91
CA TYR A 103 0.50 -0.02 4.52
C TYR A 103 -0.80 -0.69 4.96
N GLN A 104 -1.24 -0.39 6.18
CA GLN A 104 -2.52 -0.84 6.71
C GLN A 104 -3.57 0.24 6.54
N LEU A 105 -4.48 0.05 5.58
CA LEU A 105 -5.56 0.98 5.28
C LEU A 105 -6.84 0.57 6.04
N MET A 106 -7.40 1.49 6.81
CA MET A 106 -8.56 1.28 7.68
C MET A 106 -9.59 2.40 7.53
N ALA A 107 -10.84 2.12 7.88
CA ALA A 107 -11.85 3.16 8.10
C ALA A 107 -11.77 3.63 9.56
N GLN A 108 -11.46 4.89 9.77
CA GLN A 108 -11.54 5.52 11.09
C GLN A 108 -12.95 6.08 11.29
N PHE A 109 -13.65 5.60 12.33
CA PHE A 109 -14.94 6.13 12.75
C PHE A 109 -14.74 7.33 13.68
N ASN A 110 -15.33 8.47 13.33
CA ASN A 110 -15.25 9.69 14.12
C ASN A 110 -16.26 9.67 15.25
N VAL A 111 -15.78 9.89 16.47
CA VAL A 111 -16.58 9.85 17.71
C VAL A 111 -16.54 11.18 18.47
N ASP A 112 -16.01 12.24 17.86
CA ASP A 112 -15.95 13.59 18.41
C ASP A 112 -17.34 14.21 18.65
N LYS A 113 -18.34 13.73 17.92
CA LYS A 113 -19.74 14.13 18.05
C LYS A 113 -20.68 13.05 17.53
N GLN A 114 -21.98 13.23 17.74
CA GLN A 114 -22.99 12.36 17.15
C GLN A 114 -23.32 12.78 15.71
N TYR A 115 -22.94 11.94 14.76
CA TYR A 115 -23.26 12.11 13.34
C TYR A 115 -24.65 11.56 13.01
N ARG A 116 -25.44 12.29 12.23
CA ARG A 116 -26.84 11.93 11.91
C ARG A 116 -27.24 12.31 10.49
N GLY A 117 -28.30 11.67 10.00
CA GLY A 117 -28.92 12.06 8.73
C GLY A 117 -27.98 11.81 7.55
N ASN A 118 -27.71 12.85 6.76
CA ASN A 118 -26.85 12.76 5.57
C ASN A 118 -25.40 13.21 5.83
N ASP A 119 -24.99 13.34 7.09
CA ASP A 119 -23.63 13.73 7.41
C ASP A 119 -22.65 12.62 6.98
N GLN A 120 -21.74 12.95 6.07
CA GLN A 120 -20.73 12.04 5.54
C GLN A 120 -19.41 12.14 6.30
N SER A 121 -19.27 13.10 7.22
CA SER A 121 -18.04 13.35 7.99
C SER A 121 -17.87 12.40 9.18
N TYR A 122 -18.75 11.40 9.34
CA TYR A 122 -18.68 10.41 10.41
C TYR A 122 -17.49 9.46 10.33
N TRP A 123 -16.75 9.42 9.22
CA TRP A 123 -15.59 8.56 9.07
C TRP A 123 -14.57 9.13 8.10
N GLN A 124 -13.37 8.55 8.04
CA GLN A 124 -12.42 8.75 6.95
C GLN A 124 -11.55 7.50 6.71
N PRO A 125 -11.07 7.28 5.48
CA PRO A 125 -10.00 6.32 5.26
C PRO A 125 -8.68 6.86 5.80
N VAL A 126 -7.90 6.01 6.46
CA VAL A 126 -6.58 6.36 7.01
C VAL A 126 -5.57 5.23 6.84
N ILE A 127 -4.31 5.59 6.67
CA ILE A 127 -3.19 4.66 6.89
C ILE A 127 -2.98 4.58 8.40
N ARG A 128 -3.34 3.45 8.99
CA ARG A 128 -3.22 3.24 10.44
C ARG A 128 -1.77 3.00 10.85
N SER A 129 -1.06 2.19 10.06
CA SER A 129 0.34 1.84 10.29
C SER A 129 1.01 1.44 8.99
N ASP A 130 2.33 1.45 9.02
CA ASP A 130 3.21 0.88 8.02
C ASP A 130 4.24 -0.04 8.67
N GLU A 131 4.72 -1.01 7.90
CA GLU A 131 5.79 -1.90 8.31
C GLU A 131 6.66 -2.28 7.12
N TYR A 132 7.91 -2.64 7.41
CA TYR A 132 8.77 -3.23 6.39
C TYR A 132 8.16 -4.56 5.91
N HIS A 133 8.05 -4.72 4.60
CA HIS A 133 7.55 -5.92 3.97
C HIS A 133 8.20 -6.11 2.61
N GLU A 134 9.04 -7.15 2.48
CA GLU A 134 9.66 -7.50 1.20
C GLU A 134 8.59 -7.74 0.13
N CYS A 135 8.74 -7.06 -1.02
CA CYS A 135 7.77 -7.07 -2.10
C CYS A 135 8.49 -7.09 -3.44
N GLN A 136 8.03 -7.95 -4.35
CA GLN A 136 8.45 -7.92 -5.75
C GLN A 136 7.24 -8.11 -6.67
N LEU A 137 7.09 -7.24 -7.68
CA LEU A 137 6.07 -7.45 -8.72
C LEU A 137 6.55 -8.54 -9.67
N THR A 138 5.76 -9.60 -9.81
CA THR A 138 5.95 -10.58 -10.87
C THR A 138 5.45 -9.98 -12.18
N GLN A 139 6.29 -9.94 -13.20
CA GLN A 139 5.85 -9.60 -14.56
C GLN A 139 5.11 -10.82 -15.14
N GLU A 140 3.80 -10.68 -15.37
CA GLU A 140 2.99 -11.64 -16.13
C GLU A 140 2.96 -11.27 -17.63
#